data_AF-A0A1F7GL22-F1
#
_entry.id   AF-A0A1F7GL22-F1
#
_cell.length_a   1.000
_cell.length_b   1.000
_cell.length_c   1.000
_cell.angle_alpha   90.00
_cell.angle_beta   90.00
_cell.angle_gamma   90.00
#
_symmetry.space_group_name_H-M   'P 1'
#
loop_
_entity.id
_entity.type
_entity.pdbx_description
1 polymer ?
#
loop_
_entity_poly.entity_id
_entity_poly.type
_entity_poly.pdbx_seq_one_letter_code
_entity_poly.pdbx_strand_id
1 'polypeptide(L)'
;MRPLFALEIDSSIYAPANVPSIGSLMNVFIPLVMTTASIIFLFMLLFGGFKILTAGGSAENFKKAQQLITWAVVGFGLIVLSFLIVKVIGYITNVPILL
;
A
#
# COMPACT_ATOMS: atom_id res chain seq x y z
N MET A 1 -32.45 32.27 34.13
CA MET A 1 -32.50 31.33 33.00
C MET A 1 -31.05 31.05 32.59
N ARG A 2 -30.47 29.90 32.97
CA ARG A 2 -29.08 29.57 32.63
C ARG A 2 -29.08 28.95 31.23
N PRO A 3 -28.35 29.48 30.23
CA PRO A 3 -28.19 28.74 28.99
C PRO A 3 -27.38 27.49 29.32
N LEU A 4 -28.00 26.32 29.14
CA LEU A 4 -27.30 25.05 29.07
C LEU A 4 -26.42 25.14 27.82
N PHE A 5 -25.13 25.34 28.02
CA PHE A 5 -24.15 25.30 26.95
C PHE A 5 -24.32 23.95 26.24
N ALA A 6 -24.84 24.02 25.02
CA ALA A 6 -24.78 22.90 24.11
C ALA A 6 -23.31 22.47 24.04
N LEU A 7 -23.08 21.15 24.10
CA LEU A 7 -21.83 20.58 23.62
C LEU A 7 -21.71 21.01 22.17
N GLU A 8 -20.98 22.10 21.93
CA GLU A 8 -20.51 22.46 20.61
C GLU A 8 -19.63 21.28 20.20
N ILE A 9 -20.13 20.46 19.28
CA ILE A 9 -19.31 19.42 18.64
C ILE A 9 -18.36 20.17 17.74
N ASP A 10 -17.31 20.70 18.37
CA ASP A 10 -16.20 21.32 17.72
C ASP A 10 -15.46 20.25 16.90
N SER A 11 -15.37 20.45 15.61
CA SER A 11 -14.74 19.52 14.66
C SER A 11 -13.23 19.39 14.84
N SER A 12 -12.59 20.16 15.73
CA SER A 12 -11.18 20.00 16.12
C SER A 12 -10.97 19.00 17.26
N ILE A 13 -12.05 18.61 17.98
CA ILE A 13 -12.01 17.57 19.02
C ILE A 13 -12.13 16.15 18.43
N TYR A 14 -12.69 15.99 17.22
CA TYR A 14 -12.82 14.72 16.51
C TYR A 14 -12.00 14.68 15.21
N ALA A 15 -10.69 14.88 15.31
CA ALA A 15 -9.74 14.74 14.20
C ALA A 15 -9.88 13.44 13.36
N PRO A 16 -10.28 12.26 13.91
CA PRO A 16 -10.44 11.05 13.10
C PRO A 16 -11.80 10.95 12.38
N ALA A 17 -12.81 11.73 12.78
CA ALA A 17 -14.16 11.69 12.17
C ALA A 17 -14.31 12.65 10.99
N ASN A 18 -13.31 13.53 10.78
CA ASN A 18 -13.25 14.42 9.63
C ASN A 18 -12.50 13.70 8.49
N VAL A 19 -13.18 12.76 7.82
CA VAL A 19 -12.80 12.27 6.48
C VAL A 19 -13.67 13.01 5.46
N PRO A 20 -13.40 14.31 5.19
CA PRO A 20 -14.26 15.14 4.35
C PRO A 20 -14.32 14.66 2.89
N SER A 21 -13.43 13.75 2.48
CA SER A 21 -13.35 13.27 1.11
C SER A 21 -12.68 11.89 0.98
N ILE A 22 -12.89 11.26 -0.18
CA ILE A 22 -12.19 10.03 -0.60
C ILE A 22 -10.66 10.22 -0.60
N GLY A 23 -10.17 11.44 -0.84
CA GLY A 23 -8.75 11.77 -0.80
C GLY A 23 -8.12 11.58 0.58
N SER A 24 -8.83 11.93 1.66
CA SER A 24 -8.36 11.75 3.03
C SER A 24 -8.20 10.27 3.41
N LEU A 25 -9.09 9.41 2.90
CA LEU A 25 -8.97 7.95 3.09
C LEU A 25 -7.77 7.38 2.33
N MET A 26 -7.53 7.85 1.10
CA MET A 26 -6.39 7.42 0.29
C MET A 26 -5.05 7.78 0.94
N ASN A 27 -4.96 8.93 1.62
CA ASN A 27 -3.75 9.34 2.34
C ASN A 27 -3.35 8.42 3.48
N VAL A 28 -4.31 7.69 4.08
CA VAL A 28 -4.01 6.66 5.09
C VAL A 28 -3.81 5.30 4.44
N PHE A 29 -4.64 4.98 3.43
CA PHE A 29 -4.68 3.66 2.83
C PHE A 29 -3.47 3.35 1.94
N ILE A 30 -3.03 4.30 1.12
CA ILE A 30 -1.88 4.12 0.21
C ILE A 30 -0.59 3.80 0.98
N PRO A 31 -0.14 4.57 1.98
CA PRO A 31 1.09 4.24 2.70
C PRO A 31 0.96 2.94 3.49
N LEU A 32 -0.22 2.62 4.01
CA LEU A 32 -0.49 1.34 4.68
C LEU A 32 -0.30 0.16 3.72
N VAL A 33 -0.90 0.21 2.53
CA VAL A 33 -0.76 -0.84 1.51
C VAL A 33 0.67 -0.91 1.01
N MET A 34 1.34 0.22 0.71
CA MET A 34 2.73 0.21 0.23
C MET A 34 3.69 -0.40 1.25
N THR A 35 3.54 -0.05 2.53
CA THR A 35 4.39 -0.59 3.61
C THR A 35 4.16 -2.09 3.75
N THR A 36 2.90 -2.52 3.82
CA THR A 36 2.55 -3.93 3.97
C THR A 36 2.99 -4.76 2.76
N ALA A 37 2.76 -4.25 1.54
CA ALA A 37 3.18 -4.90 0.31
C ALA A 37 4.69 -5.05 0.21
N SER A 38 5.46 -4.03 0.61
CA SER A 38 6.92 -4.08 0.60
C SER A 38 7.46 -5.14 1.56
N ILE A 39 6.87 -5.25 2.76
CA ILE A 39 7.23 -6.28 3.74
C ILE A 39 6.92 -7.67 3.18
N ILE A 40 5.71 -7.89 2.67
CA ILE A 40 5.31 -9.18 2.08
C ILE A 40 6.24 -9.55 0.91
N PHE A 41 6.54 -8.59 0.03
CA PHE A 41 7.44 -8.79 -1.10
C PHE A 41 8.83 -9.25 -0.65
N LEU A 42 9.40 -8.62 0.39
CA LEU A 42 10.68 -9.04 0.97
C LEU A 42 10.62 -10.49 1.48
N PHE A 43 9.57 -10.85 2.23
CA PHE A 43 9.40 -12.21 2.73
C PHE A 43 9.26 -13.23 1.60
N MET A 44 8.51 -12.91 0.55
CA MET A 44 8.37 -13.80 -0.61
C MET A 44 9.68 -13.97 -1.37
N LEU A 45 10.50 -12.92 -1.48
CA LEU A 45 11.82 -13.01 -2.08
C LEU A 45 12.75 -13.92 -1.28
N LEU A 46 12.81 -13.74 0.04
CA LEU A 46 13.62 -14.59 0.92
C LEU A 46 13.14 -16.04 0.85
N PHE A 47 11.85 -16.29 0.99
CA PHE A 47 11.27 -17.62 0.95
C PHE A 47 11.48 -18.31 -0.40
N GLY A 48 11.28 -17.58 -1.50
CA GLY A 48 11.59 -18.06 -2.85
C GLY A 48 13.06 -18.38 -3.04
N GLY A 49 13.94 -17.50 -2.55
CA GLY A 49 15.40 -17.69 -2.59
C GLY A 49 15.83 -18.94 -1.82
N PHE A 50 15.34 -19.14 -0.60
CA PHE A 50 15.58 -20.36 0.17
C PHE A 50 15.09 -21.61 -0.57
N LYS A 51 13.93 -21.53 -1.22
CA LYS A 51 13.37 -22.65 -1.99
C LYS A 51 14.19 -22.98 -3.25
N ILE A 52 14.83 -21.98 -3.87
CA ILE A 52 15.81 -22.20 -4.95
C ILE A 52 17.04 -22.93 -4.42
N LEU A 53 17.62 -22.46 -3.31
CA LEU A 53 18.83 -23.04 -2.72
C LEU A 53 18.61 -24.48 -2.22
N THR A 54 17.43 -24.77 -1.70
CA THR A 54 17.06 -26.10 -1.17
C THR A 54 16.46 -27.05 -2.21
N ALA A 55 16.37 -26.65 -3.48
CA ALA A 55 15.75 -27.46 -4.53
C ALA A 55 16.50 -28.78 -4.84
N GLY A 56 17.74 -28.93 -4.38
CA GLY A 56 18.48 -30.20 -4.39
C GLY A 56 18.67 -30.83 -5.78
N GLY A 57 18.65 -30.03 -6.85
CA GLY A 57 18.78 -30.51 -8.24
C GLY A 57 17.47 -30.90 -8.93
N SER A 58 16.33 -30.83 -8.25
CA SER A 58 15.03 -31.08 -8.87
C SER A 58 14.56 -29.88 -9.70
N ALA A 59 14.54 -30.04 -11.03
CA ALA A 59 14.16 -28.98 -11.97
C ALA A 59 12.74 -28.43 -11.71
N GLU A 60 11.83 -29.28 -11.22
CA GLU A 60 10.47 -28.89 -10.89
C GLU A 60 10.42 -27.91 -9.70
N ASN A 61 11.13 -28.20 -8.61
CA ASN A 61 11.11 -27.33 -7.44
C ASN A 61 11.84 -26.01 -7.71
N PHE A 62 12.90 -26.05 -8.52
CA PHE A 62 13.57 -24.83 -9.00
C PHE A 62 12.60 -23.95 -9.79
N LYS A 63 11.87 -24.52 -10.76
CA LYS A 63 10.91 -23.79 -11.57
C LYS A 63 9.77 -23.20 -10.74
N LYS A 64 9.26 -23.97 -9.76
CA LYS A 64 8.23 -23.49 -8.82
C LYS A 64 8.74 -22.31 -7.97
N ALA A 65 9.98 -22.37 -7.50
CA ALA A 65 10.58 -21.30 -6.71
C ALA A 65 10.82 -20.03 -7.54
N GLN A 66 11.31 -20.18 -8.78
CA GLN A 66 11.46 -19.07 -9.73
C GLN A 66 10.12 -18.43 -10.08
N GLN A 67 9.07 -19.24 -10.30
CA GLN A 67 7.71 -18.73 -10.51
C GLN A 67 7.22 -17.92 -9.32
N LEU A 68 7.43 -18.40 -8.09
CA LEU A 68 7.04 -17.69 -6.88
C LEU A 68 7.70 -16.30 -6.79
N ILE A 69 9.00 -16.21 -7.06
CA ILE A 69 9.72 -14.93 -7.09
C ILE A 69 9.19 -14.04 -8.22
N THR A 70 8.97 -14.61 -9.41
CA THR A 70 8.45 -13.85 -10.57
C THR A 70 7.09 -13.23 -10.23
N TRP A 71 6.18 -14.01 -9.64
CA TRP A 71 4.87 -13.50 -9.23
C TRP A 71 4.97 -12.45 -8.12
N ALA A 72 5.90 -12.61 -7.17
CA ALA A 72 6.15 -11.60 -6.15
C ALA A 72 6.62 -10.27 -6.76
N VAL A 73 7.57 -10.33 -7.71
CA VAL A 73 8.12 -9.14 -8.39
C VAL A 73 7.06 -8.48 -9.26
N VAL A 74 6.29 -9.25 -10.02
CA VAL A 74 5.21 -8.72 -10.86
C VAL A 74 4.13 -8.07 -10.02
N GLY A 75 3.69 -8.72 -8.93
CA GLY A 75 2.68 -8.17 -8.03
C GLY A 75 3.13 -6.87 -7.36
N PHE A 76 4.35 -6.84 -6.82
CA PHE A 76 4.90 -5.63 -6.22
C PHE A 76 5.12 -4.52 -7.26
N GLY A 77 5.66 -4.86 -8.44
CA GLY A 77 5.84 -3.93 -9.54
C GLY A 77 4.52 -3.29 -9.98
N LEU A 78 3.43 -4.06 -10.02
CA LEU A 78 2.09 -3.55 -10.37
C LEU A 78 1.59 -2.51 -9.37
N ILE A 79 1.79 -2.73 -8.06
CA ILE A 79 1.42 -1.78 -7.01
C ILE A 79 2.22 -0.48 -7.15
N VAL A 80 3.54 -0.59 -7.34
CA VAL A 80 4.43 0.57 -7.50
C VAL A 80 4.08 1.35 -8.78
N LEU A 81 3.86 0.66 -9.90
CA LEU A 81 3.46 1.27 -11.17
C LEU A 81 2.12 2.00 -11.06
N SER A 82 1.14 1.40 -10.38
CA SER A 82 -0.15 2.04 -10.15
C SER A 82 0.00 3.36 -9.40
N PHE A 83 0.81 3.38 -8.33
CA PHE A 83 1.10 4.61 -7.59
C PHE A 83 1.80 5.66 -8.46
N LEU A 84 2.79 5.23 -9.26
CA LEU A 84 3.54 6.12 -10.13
C LEU A 84 2.66 6.78 -11.20
N ILE A 85 1.76 6.00 -11.82
CA ILE A 85 0.82 6.52 -12.83
C ILE A 85 -0.07 7.61 -12.23
N VAL A 86 -0.67 7.37 -11.07
CA VAL A 86 -1.54 8.38 -10.42
C VAL A 86 -0.76 9.64 -10.06
N LYS A 87 0.49 9.48 -9.58
CA LYS A 87 1.36 10.61 -9.26
C LYS A 87 1.73 11.44 -10.49
N VAL A 88 2.02 10.78 -11.62
CA VAL A 88 2.32 11.44 -12.90
C VAL A 88 1.11 12.22 -13.40
N ILE A 89 -0.10 11.64 -13.33
CA ILE A 89 -1.34 12.32 -13.72
C ILE A 89 -1.58 13.56 -12.84
N GLY A 90 -1.40 13.43 -11.52
CA GLY A 90 -1.54 14.56 -10.59
C GLY A 90 -0.54 15.69 -10.90
N TYR A 91 0.71 15.33 -11.22
CA TYR A 91 1.73 16.29 -11.61
C TYR A 91 1.36 17.05 -12.89
N ILE A 92 0.87 16.35 -13.92
CA ILE A 92 0.49 16.97 -15.20
C ILE A 92 -0.75 17.86 -15.05
N THR A 93 -1.73 17.42 -14.26
CA THR A 93 -2.99 18.16 -14.05
C THR A 93 -2.84 19.33 -13.07
N ASN A 94 -1.70 19.47 -12.39
CA ASN A 94 -1.48 20.45 -11.33
C ASN A 94 -2.55 20.37 -10.21
N VAL A 95 -3.14 19.19 -10.05
CA VAL A 95 -4.08 18.87 -8.98
C VAL A 95 -3.34 17.94 -8.01
N PRO A 96 -3.30 18.26 -6.70
CA PRO A 96 -2.76 17.35 -5.70
C PRO A 96 -3.71 16.17 -5.50
N ILE A 97 -3.60 15.14 -6.36
CA ILE A 97 -4.39 13.91 -6.26
C ILE A 97 -3.83 13.00 -5.15
N LEU A 98 -2.52 13.10 -4.90
CA LEU A 98 -1.79 12.36 -3.88
C LEU A 98 -0.89 13.35 -3.13
N LEU A 99 -1.28 13.66 -1.89
CA LEU A 99 -0.76 14.72 -1.00
C LEU A 99 -1.18 16.14 -1.38
#